data_AF-A0A975AVI3-F1
#
_entry.id   AF-A0A975AVI3-F1
#
_cell.length_a   1.000
_cell.length_b   1.000
_cell.length_c   1.000
_cell.angle_alpha   90.00
_cell.angle_beta   90.00
_cell.angle_gamma   90.00
#
_symmetry.space_group_name_H-M   'P 1'
#
loop_
_entity.id
_entity.type
_entity.pdbx_description
1 polymer ?
#
loop_
_entity_poly.entity_id
_entity_poly.type
_entity_poly.pdbx_seq_one_letter_code
_entity_poly.pdbx_strand_id
1 'polypeptide(L)' 'MKDLTNITEGYDEELIAVISAAVAATIGDDIGKFKVKSIVRIPQTSPVWRRIGVQEQMNSRL' A
#
# COMPACT_ATOMS: atom_id res chain seq x y z
N MET A 1 30.76 0.89 -6.84
CA MET A 1 29.53 0.15 -6.50
C MET A 1 28.69 1.01 -5.56
N LYS A 2 28.14 2.07 -6.11
CA LYS A 2 27.27 3.05 -5.48
C LYS A 2 26.26 3.30 -6.58
N ASP A 3 24.99 2.96 -6.32
CA ASP A 3 23.78 3.30 -7.11
C ASP A 3 22.71 2.23 -6.87
N LEU A 4 22.11 2.19 -5.68
CA LEU A 4 20.82 1.50 -5.45
C LEU A 4 19.96 2.13 -4.33
N THR A 5 20.37 3.25 -3.73
CA THR A 5 19.60 3.86 -2.62
C THR A 5 18.82 5.12 -3.02
N ASN A 6 18.80 5.51 -4.30
CA ASN A 6 18.21 6.80 -4.74
C ASN A 6 17.08 6.68 -5.78
N ILE A 7 16.30 5.59 -5.74
CA ILE A 7 15.13 5.44 -6.64
C ILE A 7 13.85 6.00 -5.99
N THR A 8 13.90 6.45 -4.72
CA THR A 8 12.70 6.50 -3.88
C THR A 8 12.49 7.83 -3.13
N GLU A 9 13.27 8.90 -3.36
CA GLU A 9 13.03 10.13 -2.59
C GLU A 9 11.71 10.83 -2.97
N GLY A 10 11.30 10.78 -4.25
CA GLY A 10 10.02 11.38 -4.71
C GLY A 10 8.81 10.43 -4.62
N TYR A 11 9.02 9.12 -4.74
CA TYR A 11 7.89 8.16 -4.63
C TYR A 11 7.38 8.00 -3.21
N ASP A 12 8.22 8.22 -2.20
CA ASP A 12 7.82 8.04 -0.81
C ASP A 12 6.91 9.18 -0.33
N GLU A 13 7.16 10.43 -0.72
CA GLU A 13 6.32 11.57 -0.28
C GLU A 13 4.91 11.54 -0.88
N GLU A 14 4.78 11.30 -2.18
CA GLU A 14 3.48 11.20 -2.85
C GLU A 14 2.68 10.00 -2.31
N LEU A 15 3.36 8.87 -2.08
CA LEU A 15 2.74 7.68 -1.52
C LEU A 15 2.25 7.91 -0.08
N ILE A 16 3.05 8.57 0.75
CA ILE A 16 2.67 8.95 2.11
C ILE A 16 1.45 9.88 2.08
N ALA A 17 1.42 10.87 1.18
CA ALA A 17 0.33 11.83 1.06
C ALA A 17 -0.99 11.14 0.67
N VAL A 18 -0.97 10.29 -0.36
CA VAL A 18 -2.17 9.59 -0.85
C VAL A 18 -2.68 8.60 0.20
N ILE A 19 -1.81 7.81 0.82
CA ILE A 19 -2.20 6.86 1.88
C ILE A 19 -2.79 7.60 3.08
N SER A 20 -2.15 8.69 3.51
CA SER A 20 -2.64 9.48 4.65
C SER A 20 -4.02 10.08 4.36
N ALA A 21 -4.23 10.64 3.17
CA ALA A 21 -5.53 11.16 2.76
C ALA A 21 -6.62 10.06 2.75
N ALA A 22 -6.31 8.88 2.22
CA ALA A 22 -7.24 7.75 2.20
C ALA A 22 -7.62 7.25 3.60
N VAL A 23 -6.65 7.18 4.50
CA VAL A 23 -6.87 6.79 5.91
C VAL A 23 -7.71 7.84 6.63
N ALA A 24 -7.38 9.14 6.47
CA ALA A 24 -8.15 10.24 7.04
C ALA A 24 -9.62 10.20 6.57
N ALA A 25 -9.84 9.99 5.27
CA ALA A 25 -11.17 9.86 4.69
C ALA A 25 -11.94 8.64 5.21
N THR A 26 -11.26 7.52 5.48
CA THR A 26 -11.88 6.29 6.00
C THR A 26 -12.28 6.42 7.46
N ILE A 27 -11.46 7.10 8.27
CA ILE A 27 -11.71 7.32 9.70
C ILE A 27 -12.68 8.49 9.91
N GLY A 28 -12.77 9.42 8.97
CA GLY A 28 -13.59 10.63 9.08
C GLY A 28 -12.97 11.68 10.01
N ASP A 29 -11.65 11.69 10.14
CA ASP A 29 -10.90 12.60 11.02
C ASP A 29 -9.79 13.31 10.23
N ASP A 30 -9.21 14.36 10.84
CA ASP A 30 -8.20 15.20 10.21
C ASP A 30 -6.81 14.53 10.15
N ILE A 31 -6.02 14.86 9.11
CA ILE A 31 -4.68 14.31 8.87
C ILE A 31 -3.72 14.60 10.04
N GLY A 32 -3.89 15.71 10.76
CA GLY A 32 -3.04 16.07 11.90
C GLY A 32 -3.18 15.18 13.14
N LYS A 33 -4.15 14.27 13.17
CA LYS A 33 -4.43 13.41 14.34
C LYS A 33 -3.62 12.12 14.37
N PHE A 34 -2.98 11.75 13.27
CA PHE A 34 -2.15 10.55 13.19
C PHE A 34 -0.85 10.82 12.43
N LYS A 35 0.12 9.90 12.57
CA LYS A 35 1.38 9.97 11.84
C LYS A 35 1.75 8.61 11.28
N VAL A 36 2.23 8.60 10.04
CA VAL A 36 2.77 7.39 9.40
C VAL A 36 4.16 7.13 9.98
N LYS A 37 4.33 5.98 10.65
CA LYS A 37 5.63 5.60 11.25
C LYS A 37 6.53 4.85 10.27
N SER A 38 5.94 3.98 9.45
CA SER A 38 6.67 3.13 8.50
C SER A 38 5.72 2.65 7.41
N ILE A 39 6.18 2.63 6.17
CA ILE A 39 5.52 1.96 5.06
C ILE A 39 6.45 0.84 4.62
N VAL A 40 5.96 -0.40 4.65
CA VAL A 40 6.75 -1.57 4.26
C VAL A 40 5.98 -2.30 3.18
N ARG A 41 6.63 -2.53 2.03
CA ARG A 41 6.07 -3.39 0.99
C ARG A 41 6.14 -4.83 1.47
N ILE A 42 4.98 -5.43 1.68
CA ILE A 42 4.89 -6.84 2.03
C ILE A 42 4.94 -7.64 0.72
N PRO A 43 5.93 -8.53 0.53
CA PRO A 43 5.94 -9.39 -0.65
C PRO A 43 4.71 -10.29 -0.63
N GLN A 44 4.07 -10.46 -1.78
CA GLN A 44 2.99 -11.43 -1.94
C GLN A 44 3.59 -12.84 -1.80
N THR A 45 3.45 -13.45 -0.63
CA THR A 45 3.92 -14.83 -0.34
C THR A 45 2.88 -15.90 -0.68
N SER A 46 1.72 -15.49 -1.18
CA SER A 46 0.65 -16.39 -1.58
C SER A 46 1.09 -17.22 -2.80
N PRO A 47 1.00 -18.56 -2.74
CA PRO A 47 1.31 -19.40 -3.89
C PRO A 47 0.31 -19.15 -5.02
N VAL A 48 0.75 -19.36 -6.26
CA VAL A 48 -0.01 -18.99 -7.47
C VAL A 48 -1.44 -19.55 -7.46
N TRP A 49 -1.63 -20.79 -7.04
CA TRP A 49 -2.96 -21.43 -6.97
C TRP A 49 -3.92 -20.71 -6.01
N ARG A 50 -3.41 -20.17 -4.89
CA ARG A 50 -4.23 -19.45 -3.90
C ARG A 50 -4.73 -18.13 -4.47
N ARG A 51 -3.85 -17.43 -5.20
CA ARG A 51 -4.18 -16.16 -5.86
C ARG A 51 -5.25 -16.37 -6.93
N ILE A 52 -5.09 -17.40 -7.76
CA ILE A 52 -6.05 -17.72 -8.83
C ILE A 52 -7.40 -18.13 -8.23
N GLY A 53 -7.42 -18.99 -7.21
CA GLY A 53 -8.67 -19.43 -6.58
C GLY A 53 -9.46 -18.30 -5.91
N VAL A 54 -8.78 -17.37 -5.23
CA VAL A 54 -9.43 -16.19 -4.64
C VAL A 54 -9.98 -15.26 -5.72
N GLN A 55 -9.22 -15.02 -6.79
CA GLN A 55 -9.68 -14.19 -7.92
C GLN A 55 -10.91 -14.78 -8.60
N GLU A 56 -10.90 -16.09 -8.85
CA GLU A 56 -12.03 -16.81 -9.45
C GLU A 56 -13.29 -16.69 -8.60
N GLN A 57 -13.17 -16.91 -7.28
CA GLN A 57 -14.30 -16.82 -6.35
C GLN A 57 -14.87 -15.39 -6.23
N MET A 58 -14.04 -14.36 -6.36
CA MET A 58 -14.51 -12.97 -6.36
C MET A 58 -15.23 -12.64 -7.66
N ASN A 59 -14.67 -13.06 -8.81
CA ASN A 59 -15.29 -12.84 -10.11
C ASN A 59 -16.60 -13.61 -10.26
N SER A 60 -16.72 -14.80 -9.67
CA SER A 60 -17.95 -15.60 -9.72
C SER A 60 -19.09 -15.05 -8.87
N ARG A 61 -18.82 -14.04 -8.03
CA ARG A 61 -19.79 -13.39 -7.13
C ARG A 61 -20.25 -12.03 -7.65
N LEU A 62 -19.74 -11.59 -8.80
CA LEU A 62 -20.20 -10.45 -9.59
C LEU A 62 -21.19 -10.93 -10.66
#